data_AF-A0A804R0Y6-F1
#
_entry.id   AF-A0A804R0Y6-F1
#
_cell.length_a   1.000
_cell.length_b   1.000
_cell.length_c   1.000
_cell.angle_alpha   90.00
_cell.angle_beta   90.00
_cell.angle_gamma   90.00
#
_symmetry.space_group_name_H-M   'P 1'
#
loop_
_entity.id
_entity.type
_entity.pdbx_description
1 polymer ?
#
loop_
_entity_poly.entity_id
_entity_poly.type
_entity_poly.pdbx_seq_one_letter_code
_entity_poly.pdbx_strand_id
1 'polypeptide(L)'
;MADESWRIPMLVQELAAKVQQPPSRYMQPEQYHPVSLDVGAETLEPIPVIDLSRLSTAGGADDDESGKLRLALQTWGALPGC
;
A
#
# COMPACT_ATOMS: atom_id res chain seq x y z
N MET A 1 -16.85 26.16 32.23
CA MET A 1 -15.88 26.10 31.13
C MET A 1 -16.28 24.90 30.28
N ALA A 2 -16.53 25.11 29.00
CA ALA A 2 -17.10 24.10 28.09
C ALA A 2 -16.12 22.92 27.92
N ASP A 3 -16.66 21.71 27.78
CA ASP A 3 -15.91 20.47 27.60
C ASP A 3 -15.12 20.50 26.27
N GLU A 4 -13.84 20.87 26.33
CA GLU A 4 -12.91 20.93 25.19
C GLU A 4 -12.39 19.53 24.80
N SER A 5 -13.15 18.46 25.07
CA SER A 5 -12.75 17.07 24.80
C SER A 5 -12.48 16.81 23.31
N TRP A 6 -12.98 17.64 22.40
CA TRP A 6 -12.75 17.51 20.96
C TRP A 6 -11.31 17.85 20.51
N ARG A 7 -10.52 18.56 21.32
CA ARG A 7 -9.12 18.90 20.98
C ARG A 7 -8.13 17.80 21.32
N ILE A 8 -8.50 16.87 22.19
CA ILE A 8 -7.63 15.73 22.49
C ILE A 8 -7.88 14.73 21.36
N PRO A 9 -6.95 14.53 20.41
CA PRO A 9 -7.08 13.45 19.47
C PRO A 9 -7.18 12.17 20.30
N MET A 10 -8.37 11.56 20.36
CA MET A 10 -8.51 10.27 21.00
C MET A 10 -7.46 9.35 20.41
N LEU A 11 -6.75 8.60 21.26
CA LEU A 11 -5.77 7.65 20.76
C LEU A 11 -6.46 6.71 19.77
N VAL A 12 -5.82 6.43 18.64
CA VAL A 12 -6.37 5.49 17.64
C VAL A 12 -6.74 4.15 18.30
N GLN A 13 -6.03 3.76 19.36
CA GLN A 13 -6.33 2.60 20.20
C GLN A 13 -7.66 2.73 20.96
N GLU A 14 -7.97 3.87 21.55
CA GLU A 14 -9.26 4.12 22.22
C GLU A 14 -10.42 4.14 21.21
N LEU A 15 -10.18 4.70 20.01
CA LEU A 15 -11.17 4.65 18.93
C LEU A 15 -11.40 3.20 18.48
N ALA A 16 -10.34 2.44 18.25
CA ALA A 16 -10.42 1.04 17.86
C ALA A 16 -11.11 0.18 18.94
N ALA A 17 -10.87 0.46 20.22
CA ALA A 17 -11.53 -0.22 21.33
C ALA A 17 -13.05 0.09 21.41
N LYS A 18 -13.47 1.28 20.96
CA LYS A 18 -14.89 1.68 20.90
C LYS A 18 -15.63 1.11 19.69
N VAL A 19 -14.91 0.73 18.63
CA VAL A 19 -15.51 0.11 17.45
C VAL A 19 -15.83 -1.34 17.79
N GLN A 20 -17.13 -1.68 17.88
CA GLN A 20 -17.54 -3.08 17.87
C GLN A 20 -16.99 -3.73 16.59
N GLN A 21 -16.56 -4.99 16.70
CA GLN A 21 -15.87 -5.75 15.65
C GLN A 21 -16.34 -5.33 14.24
N PRO A 22 -15.42 -5.05 13.30
CA PRO A 22 -15.78 -4.58 11.97
C PRO A 22 -16.82 -5.54 11.37
N PRO A 23 -17.84 -5.01 10.65
CA PRO A 23 -18.91 -5.85 10.12
C PRO A 23 -18.34 -7.04 9.36
N SER A 24 -18.88 -8.24 9.58
CA SER A 24 -18.34 -9.48 8.97
C SER A 24 -18.30 -9.45 7.44
N ARG A 25 -19.04 -8.53 6.81
CA ARG A 25 -18.94 -8.27 5.36
C ARG A 25 -17.56 -7.74 4.93
N TYR A 26 -16.85 -7.04 5.81
CA TYR A 26 -15.48 -6.56 5.60
C TYR A 26 -14.44 -7.47 6.25
N MET A 27 -14.85 -8.34 7.18
CA MET A 27 -13.97 -9.38 7.71
C MET A 27 -13.93 -10.53 6.72
N GLN A 28 -12.87 -10.60 5.92
CA GLN A 28 -12.58 -11.82 5.17
C GLN A 28 -12.35 -12.95 6.19
N PRO A 29 -13.02 -14.11 6.08
CA PRO A 29 -12.81 -15.22 7.00
C PRO A 29 -11.33 -15.60 7.03
N GLU A 30 -10.78 -15.97 8.20
CA GLU A 30 -9.39 -16.43 8.35
C GLU A 30 -9.02 -17.57 7.40
N GLN A 31 -10.02 -18.32 6.92
CA GLN A 31 -9.90 -19.39 5.94
C GLN A 31 -9.49 -18.89 4.55
N TYR A 32 -9.73 -17.61 4.26
CA TYR A 32 -9.22 -16.86 3.11
C TYR A 32 -7.99 -16.02 3.47
N HIS A 33 -7.41 -16.20 4.66
CA HIS A 33 -6.01 -15.92 4.90
C HIS A 33 -5.28 -17.25 4.79
N PRO A 34 -5.03 -17.78 3.58
CA PRO A 34 -3.91 -18.68 3.45
C PRO A 34 -2.68 -17.85 3.87
N VAL A 35 -2.27 -18.04 5.13
CA VAL A 35 -0.84 -18.10 5.48
C VAL A 35 -0.25 -19.38 4.87
N SER A 36 -0.94 -20.06 3.96
CA SER A 36 -0.27 -20.69 2.83
C SER A 36 0.39 -19.56 2.06
N LEU A 37 1.66 -19.35 2.39
CA LEU A 37 2.71 -18.96 1.48
C LEU A 37 2.55 -19.78 0.19
N ASP A 38 1.56 -19.44 -0.62
CA ASP A 38 1.32 -20.08 -1.90
C ASP A 38 2.39 -19.53 -2.82
N VAL A 39 3.55 -20.18 -2.76
CA VAL A 39 4.64 -20.09 -3.74
C VAL A 39 4.09 -20.68 -5.06
N GLY A 40 3.05 -20.06 -5.62
CA GLY A 40 2.26 -20.69 -6.68
C GLY A 40 1.26 -19.78 -7.40
N ALA A 41 0.38 -19.06 -6.70
CA ALA A 41 -0.73 -18.37 -7.33
C ALA A 41 -0.37 -16.92 -7.65
N GLU A 42 -0.06 -16.75 -8.93
CA GLU A 42 0.13 -15.47 -9.61
C GLU A 42 1.46 -14.83 -9.25
N THR A 43 2.37 -14.84 -10.21
CA THR A 43 3.55 -13.99 -10.22
C THR A 43 3.08 -12.53 -10.12
N LEU A 44 2.79 -12.05 -8.91
CA LEU A 44 2.73 -10.63 -8.64
C LEU A 44 4.05 -10.10 -9.16
N GLU A 45 3.99 -9.30 -10.21
CA GLU A 45 5.19 -8.82 -10.89
C GLU A 45 6.12 -8.25 -9.81
N PRO A 46 7.37 -8.72 -9.72
CA PRO A 46 8.25 -8.36 -8.62
C PRO A 46 8.33 -6.85 -8.51
N ILE A 47 8.16 -6.33 -7.28
CA ILE A 47 8.19 -4.89 -7.02
C ILE A 47 9.53 -4.34 -7.52
N PRO A 48 9.54 -3.50 -8.58
CA PRO A 48 10.77 -2.94 -9.09
C PRO A 48 11.36 -2.00 -8.03
N VAL A 49 12.66 -2.15 -7.81
CA VAL A 49 13.45 -1.25 -6.97
C VAL A 49 14.09 -0.22 -7.90
N ILE A 50 13.71 1.04 -7.74
CA ILE A 50 14.24 2.17 -8.52
C ILE A 50 15.12 3.00 -7.61
N ASP A 51 16.34 3.29 -8.04
CA ASP A 51 17.23 4.20 -7.33
C ASP A 51 17.01 5.65 -7.78
N LEU A 52 16.33 6.43 -6.94
CA LEU A 52 16.02 7.83 -7.22
C LEU A 52 17.27 8.72 -7.32
N SER A 53 18.38 8.34 -6.69
CA SER A 53 19.63 9.11 -6.75
C SER A 53 20.19 9.12 -8.18
N ARG A 54 20.07 7.99 -8.88
CA ARG A 54 20.47 7.83 -10.29
C ARG A 54 19.58 8.65 -11.22
N LEU A 55 18.30 8.80 -10.91
CA LEU A 55 17.38 9.66 -11.68
C LEU A 55 17.73 11.15 -11.58
N SER A 56 18.22 11.60 -10.43
CA SER A 56 18.57 13.01 -10.18
C SER A 56 19.92 13.43 -10.78
N THR A 57 20.72 12.47 -11.26
CA THR A 57 22.04 12.77 -11.83
C THR A 57 21.86 13.41 -13.21
N ALA A 58 21.97 14.73 -13.25
CA ALA A 58 21.72 15.57 -14.44
C ALA A 58 22.71 15.38 -15.61
N GLY A 59 23.59 14.38 -15.56
CA GLY A 59 24.65 14.13 -16.56
C GLY A 59 24.42 12.93 -17.48
N GLY A 60 23.29 12.26 -17.33
CA GLY A 60 22.99 11.01 -18.00
C GLY A 60 22.00 10.32 -17.10
N ALA A 61 20.72 10.62 -17.28
CA ALA A 61 19.69 9.75 -16.77
C ALA A 61 20.10 8.36 -17.24
N ASP A 62 20.46 7.50 -16.30
CA ASP A 62 20.69 6.11 -16.58
C ASP A 62 19.39 5.64 -17.22
N ASP A 63 19.40 5.45 -18.55
CA ASP A 63 18.18 5.22 -19.33
C ASP A 63 17.42 4.02 -18.74
N ASP A 64 18.17 3.09 -18.14
CA ASP A 64 17.66 1.94 -17.39
C ASP A 64 16.79 2.32 -16.18
N GLU A 65 17.18 3.26 -15.31
CA GLU A 65 16.37 3.59 -14.12
C GLU A 65 15.10 4.34 -14.49
N SER A 66 15.20 5.27 -15.46
CA SER A 66 14.04 5.97 -15.98
C SER A 66 13.09 5.02 -16.73
N GLY A 67 13.65 4.02 -17.43
CA GLY A 67 12.93 2.96 -18.11
C GLY A 67 12.22 2.02 -17.13
N LYS A 68 12.90 1.57 -16.05
CA LYS A 68 12.31 0.78 -14.96
C LYS A 68 11.12 1.51 -14.34
N LEU A 69 11.28 2.79 -14.02
CA LEU A 69 10.19 3.60 -13.46
C LEU A 69 9.01 3.71 -14.43
N ARG A 70 9.27 3.94 -15.72
CA ARG A 70 8.23 4.02 -16.74
C ARG A 70 7.48 2.70 -16.89
N LEU A 71 8.19 1.57 -16.92
CA LEU A 71 7.59 0.23 -17.00
C LEU A 71 6.75 -0.06 -15.76
N ALA A 72 7.28 0.20 -14.56
CA ALA A 72 6.56 0.01 -13.30
C ALA A 72 5.25 0.80 -13.26
N LEU A 73 5.27 2.06 -13.71
CA LEU A 73 4.08 2.89 -13.79
C LEU A 73 3.08 2.40 -14.85
N GLN A 74 3.53 1.83 -15.96
CA GLN A 74 2.61 1.24 -16.95
C GLN A 74 1.97 -0.03 -16.41
N THR A 75 2.74 -0.90 -15.78
CA THR A 75 2.27 -2.15 -15.19
C THR A 75 1.30 -1.90 -14.04
N TRP A 76 1.65 -1.04 -13.07
CA TRP A 76 0.83 -0.78 -11.89
C TRP A 76 -0.22 0.30 -12.08
N GLY A 77 0.05 1.28 -12.95
CA GLY A 77 -0.85 2.38 -13.25
C GLY A 77 -2.00 1.98 -14.18
N ALA A 78 -1.97 0.78 -14.76
CA ALA A 78 -3.15 0.16 -15.34
C ALA A 78 -4.12 -0.24 -14.21
N LEU A 79 -4.74 0.76 -13.56
CA LEU A 79 -5.91 0.55 -12.72
C LEU A 79 -7.00 -0.03 -13.62
N PRO A 80 -7.45 -1.27 -13.44
CA PRO A 80 -8.59 -1.78 -14.20
C PRO A 80 -9.85 -1.08 -13.67
N GLY A 81 -10.21 0.07 -14.25
CA GLY A 81 -11.44 0.77 -13.87
C GLY A 81 -11.54 2.27 -14.10
N CYS A 82 -10.72 2.89 -14.97
CA CYS A 82 -11.00 4.23 -15.48
C CYS A 82 -11.46 4.18 -16.94
#